data_AF-A0A954TKJ5-F1
#
_entry.id   AF-A0A954TKJ5-F1
#
_cell.length_a   1.000
_cell.length_b   1.000
_cell.length_c   1.000
_cell.angle_alpha   90.00
_cell.angle_beta   90.00
_cell.angle_gamma   90.00
#
_symmetry.space_group_name_H-M   'P 1'
#
loop_
_entity.id
_entity.type
_entity.pdbx_description
1 polymer ?
#
loop_
_entity_poly.entity_id
_entity_poly.type
_entity_poly.pdbx_seq_one_letter_code
_entity_poly.pdbx_strand_id
1 'polypeptide(L)' 'TAGRRRRVYRFGNAVRWVGTAIDTWHRLLPLAEGDVNGAAIGMGMLNHYYDSSKAAEQLGYHRRETPETLSDAWQWLNRE' A
#
# COMPACT_ATOMS: atom_id res chain seq x y z
N THR A 1 -25.43 -4.58 -6.47
CA THR A 1 -24.07 -4.81 -6.99
C THR A 1 -23.22 -5.44 -5.90
N ALA A 2 -22.75 -6.67 -6.13
CA ALA A 2 -21.82 -7.32 -5.20
C ALA A 2 -20.56 -6.47 -5.00
N GLY A 3 -20.08 -6.33 -3.75
CA GLY A 3 -18.78 -5.70 -3.46
C GLY A 3 -18.79 -4.27 -2.91
N ARG A 4 -19.91 -3.71 -2.46
CA ARG A 4 -19.89 -2.38 -1.86
C ARG A 4 -19.41 -2.44 -0.40
N ARG A 5 -18.11 -2.23 -0.20
CA ARG A 5 -17.48 -2.06 1.13
C ARG A 5 -17.31 -0.59 1.49
N ARG A 6 -17.58 -0.30 2.77
CA ARG A 6 -17.32 0.97 3.43
C ARG A 6 -15.82 1.27 3.35
N ARG A 7 -15.46 2.35 2.64
CA ARG A 7 -14.10 2.94 2.68
C ARG A 7 -13.82 3.35 4.11
N VAL A 8 -12.77 2.79 4.71
CA VAL A 8 -12.42 3.10 6.09
C VAL A 8 -11.42 4.27 6.16
N TYR A 9 -10.56 4.45 5.16
CA TYR A 9 -9.58 5.54 5.14
C TYR A 9 -9.07 5.85 3.72
N ARG A 10 -8.89 7.14 3.42
CA ARG A 10 -8.26 7.64 2.18
C ARG A 10 -7.25 8.71 2.60
N PHE A 11 -5.98 8.55 2.22
CA PHE A 11 -4.98 9.58 2.47
C PHE A 11 -5.40 10.89 1.76
N GLY A 12 -5.35 12.00 2.51
CA GLY A 12 -5.87 13.29 2.06
C GLY A 12 -5.02 13.93 0.95
N ASN A 13 -5.51 15.04 0.40
CA ASN A 13 -4.85 15.79 -0.68
C ASN A 13 -3.40 16.20 -0.35
N ALA A 14 -3.03 16.32 0.92
CA ALA A 14 -1.67 16.63 1.36
C ALA A 14 -0.63 15.61 0.87
N VAL A 15 -0.94 14.31 0.89
CA VAL A 15 -0.01 13.25 0.45
C VAL A 15 0.20 13.29 -1.06
N ARG A 16 -0.84 13.69 -1.81
CA ARG A 16 -0.74 13.88 -3.26
C ARG A 16 0.22 15.01 -3.63
N TRP A 17 0.18 16.11 -2.88
CA TRP A 17 1.10 17.23 -3.07
C TRP A 17 2.56 16.83 -2.79
N VAL A 18 2.79 16.00 -1.78
CA VAL A 18 4.12 15.43 -1.49
C VAL A 18 4.62 14.57 -2.65
N GLY A 19 3.76 13.73 -3.24
CA GLY A 19 4.11 12.95 -4.43
C GLY A 19 4.55 13.81 -5.62
N THR A 20 3.77 14.84 -5.95
CA THR A 20 4.11 15.78 -7.04
C THR A 20 5.42 16.53 -6.77
N ALA A 21 5.68 16.93 -5.52
CA ALA A 21 6.90 17.63 -5.13
C ALA A 21 8.14 16.73 -5.29
N ILE A 22 8.05 15.46 -4.90
CA ILE A 22 9.13 14.47 -5.06
C ILE A 22 9.41 14.20 -6.53
N ASP A 23 8.38 14.00 -7.36
CA ASP A 23 8.57 13.83 -8.80
C ASP A 23 9.24 15.03 -9.46
N THR A 24 8.85 16.24 -9.05
CA THR A 24 9.44 17.49 -9.55
C THR A 24 10.90 17.61 -9.12
N TRP A 25 11.22 17.24 -7.87
CA TRP A 25 12.59 17.25 -7.33
C TRP A 25 13.50 16.25 -8.06
N HIS A 26 13.03 15.03 -8.31
CA HIS A 26 13.75 13.98 -9.04
C HIS A 26 13.95 14.34 -10.52
N ARG A 27 13.03 15.12 -11.11
CA ARG A 27 13.18 15.59 -12.50
C ARG A 27 14.16 16.77 -12.63
N LEU A 28 14.25 17.63 -11.61
CA LEU A 28 15.09 18.83 -11.62
C LEU A 28 16.53 18.56 -11.18
N LEU A 29 16.75 17.54 -10.35
CA LEU A 29 18.09 17.13 -9.93
C LEU A 29 18.49 15.87 -10.69
N PRO A 30 19.74 15.72 -11.13
CA PRO A 30 20.25 14.53 -11.81
C PRO A 30 20.49 13.41 -10.78
N LEU A 31 19.46 13.09 -10.00
CA LEU A 31 19.45 12.00 -9.05
C LEU A 31 18.95 10.76 -9.78
N ALA A 32 19.65 9.64 -9.60
CA ALA A 32 19.11 8.34 -9.99
C ALA A 32 17.73 8.16 -9.34
N GLU A 33 16.81 7.47 -10.02
CA GLU A 33 15.47 7.23 -9.51
C GLU A 33 15.57 6.53 -8.13
N GLY A 34 15.29 7.27 -7.06
CA GLY A 34 15.37 6.75 -5.70
C GLY A 34 14.23 5.79 -5.40
N ASP A 35 14.37 5.00 -4.33
CA ASP A 35 13.37 4.01 -3.88
C ASP A 35 11.98 4.60 -3.58
N VAL A 36 11.88 5.93 -3.52
CA VAL A 36 10.64 6.68 -3.35
C VAL A 36 10.44 7.61 -4.55
N ASN A 37 9.39 7.35 -5.32
CA ASN A 37 8.89 8.25 -6.37
C ASN A 37 7.40 8.56 -6.16
N GLY A 38 6.86 9.54 -6.89
CA GLY A 38 5.46 9.93 -6.79
C GLY A 38 4.51 8.81 -7.21
N ALA A 39 4.95 7.84 -8.02
CA ALA A 39 4.19 6.62 -8.31
C ALA A 39 4.08 5.71 -7.08
N ALA A 40 5.17 5.49 -6.34
CA ALA A 40 5.17 4.74 -5.08
C ALA A 40 4.25 5.41 -4.04
N ILE A 41 4.28 6.74 -3.96
CA ILE A 41 3.35 7.52 -3.11
C ILE A 41 1.91 7.37 -3.57
N GLY A 42 1.66 7.45 -4.88
CA GLY A 42 0.33 7.24 -5.47
C GLY A 42 -0.23 5.85 -5.16
N MET A 43 0.60 4.81 -5.23
CA MET A 43 0.24 3.44 -4.83
C MET A 43 -0.04 3.34 -3.33
N GLY A 44 0.75 4.04 -2.50
CA GLY A 44 0.50 4.17 -1.07
C GLY A 44 -0.81 4.87 -0.71
N MET A 45 -1.37 5.68 -1.62
CA MET A 45 -2.65 6.36 -1.43
C MET A 45 -3.88 5.50 -1.79
N LEU A 46 -3.69 4.29 -2.34
CA LEU A 46 -4.79 3.36 -2.61
C LEU A 46 -5.48 2.95 -1.29
N ASN A 47 -6.71 2.42 -1.41
CA ASN A 47 -7.41 1.94 -0.22
C ASN A 47 -6.75 0.62 0.21
N HIS A 48 -6.14 0.58 1.40
CA HIS A 48 -5.42 -0.62 1.87
C HIS A 48 -6.26 -1.53 2.78
N TYR A 49 -7.48 -1.11 3.12
CA TYR A 49 -8.35 -1.85 4.03
C TYR A 49 -9.58 -2.34 3.30
N TYR A 50 -9.51 -3.61 2.89
CA TYR A 50 -10.65 -4.35 2.41
C TYR A 50 -11.05 -5.33 3.50
N ASP A 51 -12.34 -5.41 3.80
CA ASP A 51 -12.88 -6.57 4.50
C ASP A 51 -12.60 -7.82 3.61
N SER A 52 -12.67 -9.04 4.12
CA SER A 52 -12.51 -10.26 3.31
C SER A 52 -13.65 -11.27 3.52
N SER A 53 -14.71 -10.88 4.24
CA SER A 53 -15.87 -11.72 4.57
C SER A 53 -16.46 -12.46 3.36
N LYS A 54 -16.67 -11.77 2.22
CA LYS A 54 -17.19 -12.41 1.01
C LYS A 54 -16.27 -13.53 0.48
N ALA A 55 -14.95 -13.31 0.49
CA ALA A 55 -14.00 -14.33 0.04
C ALA A 55 -13.97 -15.49 1.03
N ALA A 56 -14.09 -15.22 2.34
CA ALA A 56 -14.17 -16.26 3.35
C ALA A 56 -15.41 -17.14 3.15
N GLU A 57 -16.56 -16.52 2.90
CA GLU A 57 -17.84 -17.20 2.67
C GLU A 57 -17.85 -18.01 1.36
N GLN A 58 -17.39 -17.42 0.25
CA GLN A 58 -17.60 -18.00 -1.08
C GLN A 58 -16.44 -18.86 -1.58
N LEU A 59 -15.23 -18.60 -1.09
CA LEU A 59 -14.00 -19.24 -1.59
C LEU A 59 -13.30 -20.04 -0.49
N GLY A 60 -13.85 -20.09 0.73
CA GLY A 60 -13.17 -20.67 1.87
C GLY A 60 -11.85 -19.95 2.19
N TYR A 61 -11.75 -18.65 1.89
CA TYR A 61 -10.56 -17.87 2.21
C TYR A 61 -10.38 -17.74 3.73
N HIS A 62 -9.21 -18.12 4.24
CA HIS A 62 -8.85 -17.98 5.64
C HIS A 62 -7.68 -17.01 5.76
N ARG A 63 -7.88 -15.92 6.52
CA ARG A 63 -6.82 -14.95 6.77
C ARG A 63 -5.83 -15.55 7.77
N ARG A 64 -4.55 -15.63 7.39
CA ARG A 64 -3.46 -15.97 8.29
C ARG A 64 -3.37 -14.96 9.45
N GLU A 65 -2.87 -15.41 10.60
CA GLU A 65 -2.70 -14.52 11.74
C GLU A 65 -1.61 -13.46 11.49
N THR A 66 -1.87 -12.25 11.98
CA THR A 66 -0.97 -11.11 11.81
C THR A 66 0.41 -11.34 12.40
N PRO A 67 0.58 -11.88 13.64
CA PRO A 67 1.90 -12.07 14.23
C PRO A 67 2.80 -12.99 13.38
N GLU A 68 2.23 -14.08 12.88
CA GLU A 68 2.93 -15.04 12.03
C GLU A 68 3.39 -14.39 10.71
N THR A 69 2.51 -13.58 10.12
CA THR A 69 2.78 -12.87 8.86
C THR A 69 3.89 -11.83 9.03
N LEU A 70 3.90 -11.09 10.14
CA LEU A 70 4.94 -10.11 10.46
C LEU A 70 6.30 -10.77 10.74
N SER A 71 6.29 -11.89 11.46
CA SER A 71 7.50 -12.66 11.75
C SER A 71 8.18 -13.13 10.45
N ASP A 72 7.42 -13.72 9.54
CA ASP A 72 7.96 -14.21 8.26
C ASP A 72 8.51 -13.08 7.39
N ALA A 73 7.79 -11.96 7.31
CA ALA A 73 8.25 -10.79 6.57
C ALA A 73 9.57 -10.24 7.13
N TRP A 74 9.70 -10.18 8.46
CA TRP A 74 10.93 -9.74 9.12
C TRP A 74 12.09 -10.71 8.89
N GLN A 75 11.83 -12.02 8.94
CA GLN A 75 12.85 -13.02 8.64
C GLN A 75 13.33 -12.95 7.19
N TRP A 76 12.42 -12.67 6.25
CA TRP A 76 12.79 -12.48 4.84
C TRP A 76 13.72 -11.27 4.66
N LEU A 77 13.36 -10.12 5.26
CA LEU A 77 14.18 -8.90 5.20
C LEU A 77 15.60 -9.08 5.77
N ASN A 78 15.77 -9.93 6.78
CA ASN A 78 17.08 -10.19 7.40
C ASN A 78 17.91 -11.28 6.70
N ARG A 79 17.41 -11.89 5.61
CA ARG A 79 18.16 -12.88 4.82
C ARG A 79 18.93 -12.26 3.65
N GLU A 80 18.67 -10.99 3.35
CA GLU A 80 19.46 -10.17 2.41
C GLU A 80 20.64 -9.52 3.13
#